data_AF-A0AA97EAV1-F1
#
_entry.id   AF-A0AA97EAV1-F1
#
_cell.length_a   1.000
_cell.length_b   1.000
_cell.length_c   1.000
_cell.angle_alpha   90.00
_cell.angle_beta   90.00
_cell.angle_gamma   90.00
#
_symmetry.space_group_name_H-M   'P 1'
#
loop_
_entity.id
_entity.type
_entity.pdbx_description
1 polymer ?
#
loop_
_entity_poly.entity_id
_entity_poly.type
_entity_poly.pdbx_seq_one_letter_code
_entity_poly.pdbx_strand_id
1 'polypeptide(L)'
;MLTNHQLLQELRQKQQQLEHFRRAAGKSLQAMLDQHDWGIVTGAGHRGLPLLTLRFDHRIALDDPFLLALAEEAEQTWGPVDFALFSGETHDPVRVLSRTLLDQRWRWRQSSR
;
A
#
# COMPACT_ATOMS: atom_id res chain seq x y z
N MET A 1 -10.12 -1.07 -27.44
CA MET A 1 -11.30 -1.33 -26.59
C MET A 1 -11.17 -2.74 -26.05
N LEU A 2 -11.14 -2.92 -24.74
CA LEU A 2 -11.16 -4.25 -24.10
C LEU A 2 -12.52 -4.91 -24.36
N THR A 3 -12.53 -6.19 -24.70
CA THR A 3 -13.77 -6.96 -24.80
C THR A 3 -14.31 -7.28 -23.40
N ASN A 4 -15.63 -7.46 -23.24
CA ASN A 4 -16.24 -7.77 -21.94
C ASN A 4 -15.60 -8.99 -21.24
N HIS A 5 -15.13 -9.98 -22.01
CA HIS A 5 -14.42 -11.15 -21.48
C HIS A 5 -13.04 -10.80 -20.91
N GLN A 6 -12.29 -9.93 -21.57
CA GLN A 6 -10.98 -9.47 -21.09
C GLN A 6 -11.13 -8.65 -19.80
N LEU A 7 -12.14 -7.79 -19.73
CA LEU A 7 -12.45 -7.02 -18.53
C LEU A 7 -12.83 -7.94 -17.34
N LEU A 8 -13.68 -8.94 -17.58
CA LEU A 8 -14.03 -9.94 -16.56
C LEU A 8 -12.81 -10.72 -16.06
N GLN A 9 -11.87 -11.05 -16.94
CA GLN A 9 -10.65 -11.77 -16.57
C GLN A 9 -9.70 -10.90 -15.75
N GLU A 10 -9.51 -9.63 -16.12
CA GLU A 10 -8.72 -8.67 -15.34
C GLU A 10 -9.34 -8.42 -13.96
N LEU A 11 -10.67 -8.27 -13.88
CA LEU A 11 -11.37 -8.08 -12.61
C LEU A 11 -11.20 -9.29 -11.68
N ARG A 12 -11.29 -10.52 -12.22
CA ARG A 12 -11.03 -11.74 -11.42
C ARG A 12 -9.58 -11.81 -10.93
N GLN A 13 -8.61 -11.49 -11.77
CA GLN A 13 -7.20 -11.48 -11.35
C GLN A 13 -6.94 -10.44 -10.25
N LYS A 14 -7.49 -9.23 -10.39
CA LYS A 14 -7.42 -8.19 -9.35
C LYS A 14 -8.10 -8.62 -8.06
N GLN A 15 -9.27 -9.24 -8.16
CA GLN A 15 -9.97 -9.77 -6.98
C GLN A 15 -9.15 -10.86 -6.28
N GLN A 16 -8.55 -11.80 -7.02
CA GLN A 16 -7.71 -12.84 -6.44
C GLN A 16 -6.47 -12.27 -5.76
N GLN A 17 -5.82 -11.25 -6.35
CA GLN A 17 -4.69 -10.57 -5.73
C GLN A 17 -5.10 -9.85 -4.43
N LEU A 18 -6.26 -9.20 -4.43
CA LEU A 18 -6.78 -8.51 -3.26
C LEU A 18 -7.19 -9.49 -2.14
N GLU A 19 -7.79 -10.62 -2.50
CA GLU A 19 -8.10 -11.70 -1.55
C GLU A 19 -6.83 -12.36 -1.00
N HIS A 20 -5.81 -12.55 -1.83
CA HIS A 20 -4.52 -13.07 -1.38
C HIS A 20 -3.84 -12.09 -0.43
N PHE A 21 -3.77 -10.81 -0.80
CA PHE A 21 -3.25 -9.74 0.05
C PHE A 21 -3.97 -9.69 1.39
N ARG A 22 -5.31 -9.76 1.38
CA ARG A 22 -6.09 -9.84 2.62
C ARG A 22 -5.64 -11.06 3.41
N ARG A 23 -5.67 -12.28 2.86
CA ARG A 23 -5.30 -13.50 3.62
C ARG A 23 -3.86 -13.50 4.14
N ALA A 24 -2.91 -12.90 3.41
CA ALA A 24 -1.51 -12.78 3.79
C ALA A 24 -1.32 -11.74 4.90
N ALA A 25 -2.03 -10.60 4.79
CA ALA A 25 -2.07 -9.58 5.82
C ALA A 25 -2.56 -10.20 7.14
N GLY A 26 -1.72 -10.12 8.17
CA GLY A 26 -2.09 -10.54 9.52
C GLY A 26 -3.38 -9.87 9.98
N LYS A 27 -4.11 -10.51 10.90
CA LYS A 27 -5.41 -10.02 11.40
C LYS A 27 -5.37 -8.56 11.90
N SER A 28 -4.24 -8.14 12.46
CA SER A 28 -4.01 -6.76 12.91
C SER A 28 -3.92 -5.76 11.74
N LEU A 29 -3.21 -6.12 10.66
CA LEU A 29 -3.07 -5.27 9.48
C LEU A 29 -4.41 -5.13 8.75
N GLN A 30 -5.18 -6.23 8.64
CA GLN A 30 -6.54 -6.18 8.11
C GLN A 30 -7.44 -5.27 8.95
N ALA A 31 -7.48 -5.46 10.27
CA ALA A 31 -8.33 -4.67 11.16
C ALA A 31 -8.01 -3.17 11.08
N MET A 32 -6.74 -2.81 10.86
CA MET A 32 -6.33 -1.43 10.63
C MET A 32 -6.73 -0.93 9.24
N LEU A 33 -6.56 -1.74 8.20
CA LEU A 33 -7.01 -1.38 6.84
C LEU A 33 -8.53 -1.20 6.77
N ASP A 34 -9.31 -1.98 7.54
CA ASP A 34 -10.77 -1.84 7.60
C ASP A 34 -11.22 -0.54 8.28
N GLN A 35 -10.34 0.12 9.05
CA GLN A 35 -10.61 1.42 9.68
C GLN A 35 -10.29 2.61 8.78
N HIS A 36 -9.56 2.40 7.69
CA HIS A 36 -9.06 3.48 6.83
C HIS A 36 -9.62 3.33 5.41
N ASP A 37 -9.80 4.45 4.71
CA ASP A 37 -10.10 4.40 3.29
C ASP A 37 -8.82 4.10 2.51
N TRP A 38 -8.81 2.98 1.79
CA TRP A 38 -7.66 2.55 1.02
C TRP A 38 -8.05 1.89 -0.30
N GLY A 39 -7.12 1.90 -1.24
CA GLY A 39 -7.30 1.29 -2.55
C GLY A 39 -5.97 1.03 -3.24
N ILE A 40 -6.00 0.21 -4.29
CA ILE A 40 -4.85 -0.07 -5.13
C ILE A 40 -5.20 0.12 -6.60
N VAL A 41 -4.39 0.91 -7.30
CA VAL A 41 -4.53 1.17 -8.74
C VAL A 41 -3.28 0.67 -9.45
N THR A 42 -3.44 -0.36 -10.27
CA THR A 42 -2.37 -0.94 -11.07
C THR A 42 -1.88 0.07 -12.12
N GLY A 43 -0.57 0.32 -12.19
CA GLY A 43 0.03 1.15 -13.24
C GLY A 43 -0.04 2.67 -13.03
N ALA A 44 -0.60 3.14 -11.90
CA ALA A 44 -0.77 4.57 -11.62
C ALA A 44 0.34 5.16 -10.72
N GLY A 45 1.27 4.33 -10.26
CA GLY A 45 2.40 4.72 -9.43
C GLY A 45 3.58 5.22 -10.26
N HIS A 46 4.61 5.67 -9.55
CA HIS A 46 5.88 6.06 -10.14
C HIS A 46 6.40 4.98 -11.11
N ARG A 47 6.76 5.36 -12.35
CA ARG A 47 7.24 4.44 -13.41
C ARG A 47 6.29 3.27 -13.71
N GLY A 48 4.98 3.44 -13.50
CA GLY A 48 3.99 2.39 -13.77
C GLY A 48 3.91 1.32 -12.68
N LEU A 49 4.49 1.57 -11.50
CA LEU A 49 4.28 0.71 -10.33
C LEU A 49 2.80 0.73 -9.91
N PRO A 50 2.34 -0.29 -9.17
CA PRO A 50 1.08 -0.19 -8.44
C PRO A 50 1.08 1.02 -7.51
N LEU A 51 -0.05 1.72 -7.44
CA LEU A 51 -0.27 2.83 -6.52
C LEU A 51 -1.24 2.39 -5.43
N LEU A 52 -0.78 2.37 -4.18
CA LEU A 52 -1.63 2.20 -3.02
C LEU A 52 -2.01 3.57 -2.47
N THR A 53 -3.30 3.86 -2.44
CA THR A 53 -3.85 5.07 -1.81
C THR A 53 -4.32 4.72 -0.42
N LEU A 54 -3.95 5.52 0.58
CA LEU A 54 -4.37 5.32 1.97
C LEU A 54 -4.69 6.68 2.58
N ARG A 55 -5.84 6.80 3.22
CA ARG A 55 -6.29 8.03 3.86
C ARG A 55 -6.37 7.86 5.37
N PHE A 56 -5.65 8.72 6.07
CA PHE A 56 -5.71 8.89 7.51
C PHE A 56 -6.52 10.14 7.85
N ASP A 57 -7.26 10.08 8.94
CA ASP A 57 -7.94 11.23 9.55
C ASP A 57 -6.99 12.10 10.40
N HIS A 58 -5.75 11.65 10.59
CA HIS A 58 -4.73 12.27 11.42
C HIS A 58 -3.42 12.50 10.65
N ARG A 59 -2.40 13.01 11.36
CA ARG A 59 -1.04 13.17 10.84
C ARG A 59 -0.41 11.84 10.50
N ILE A 60 0.24 11.77 9.35
CA ILE A 60 0.97 10.59 8.93
C ILE A 60 2.39 10.62 9.52
N ALA A 61 2.74 9.57 10.25
CA ALA A 61 4.11 9.27 10.64
C ALA A 61 4.67 8.19 9.70
N LEU A 62 5.76 8.47 8.98
CA LEU A 62 6.32 7.51 8.00
C LEU A 62 6.99 6.30 8.66
N ASP A 63 7.33 6.43 9.94
CA ASP A 63 7.85 5.39 10.81
C ASP A 63 6.75 4.60 11.54
N ASP A 64 5.47 4.88 11.24
CA ASP A 64 4.34 4.16 11.82
C ASP A 64 4.48 2.63 11.56
N PRO A 65 4.48 1.80 12.61
CA PRO A 65 4.56 0.34 12.47
C PRO A 65 3.50 -0.24 11.53
N PHE A 66 2.31 0.34 11.48
CA PHE A 66 1.25 -0.06 10.54
C PHE A 66 1.66 0.20 9.10
N LEU A 67 2.17 1.40 8.80
CA LEU A 67 2.61 1.77 7.45
C LEU A 67 3.79 0.91 6.99
N LEU A 68 4.72 0.59 7.91
CA LEU A 68 5.84 -0.30 7.63
C LEU A 68 5.40 -1.74 7.37
N ALA A 69 4.48 -2.28 8.17
CA ALA A 69 3.90 -3.61 7.95
C ALA A 69 3.12 -3.67 6.62
N LEU A 70 2.39 -2.60 6.30
CA LEU A 70 1.68 -2.46 5.03
C LEU A 70 2.64 -2.46 3.84
N ALA A 71 3.74 -1.71 3.93
CA ALA A 71 4.78 -1.69 2.90
C ALA A 71 5.44 -3.06 2.69
N GLU A 72 5.68 -3.81 3.78
CA GLU A 72 6.26 -5.16 3.74
C GLU A 72 5.33 -6.14 3.03
N GLU A 73 4.06 -6.21 3.43
CA GLU A 73 3.06 -7.09 2.80
C GLU A 73 2.73 -6.71 1.35
N ALA A 74 2.64 -5.41 1.06
CA ALA A 74 2.40 -4.92 -0.29
C ALA A 74 3.57 -5.28 -1.23
N GLU A 75 4.81 -5.14 -0.77
CA GLU A 75 5.98 -5.50 -1.57
C GLU A 75 6.11 -7.01 -1.79
N GLN A 76 5.73 -7.83 -0.81
CA GLN A 76 5.65 -9.29 -1.00
C GLN A 76 4.57 -9.70 -2.00
N THR A 77 3.44 -9.00 -2.04
CA THR A 77 2.31 -9.36 -2.91
C THR A 77 2.48 -8.87 -4.34
N TRP A 78 2.93 -7.62 -4.54
CA TRP A 78 2.93 -6.96 -5.84
C TRP A 78 4.32 -6.52 -6.33
N GLY A 79 5.37 -6.76 -5.54
CA GLY A 79 6.68 -6.12 -5.76
C GLY A 79 6.64 -4.64 -5.35
N PRO A 80 7.59 -3.81 -5.80
CA PRO A 80 7.67 -2.41 -5.38
C PRO A 80 6.34 -1.66 -5.61
N VAL A 81 5.85 -0.99 -4.57
CA VAL A 81 4.59 -0.24 -4.60
C VAL A 81 4.86 1.23 -4.31
N ASP A 82 4.17 2.12 -5.02
CA ASP A 82 4.14 3.55 -4.71
C ASP A 82 2.96 3.83 -3.77
N PHE A 83 3.18 4.61 -2.73
CA PHE A 83 2.13 4.99 -1.78
C PHE A 83 1.74 6.45 -2.02
N ALA A 84 0.44 6.72 -2.04
CA ALA A 84 -0.13 8.05 -1.88
C ALA A 84 -0.88 8.11 -0.55
N LEU A 85 -0.26 8.76 0.43
CA LEU A 85 -0.77 8.86 1.79
C LEU A 85 -1.44 10.22 1.99
N PHE A 86 -2.75 10.21 2.18
CA PHE A 86 -3.54 11.41 2.44
C PHE A 86 -3.68 11.60 3.95
N SER A 87 -3.30 12.77 4.44
CA SER A 87 -3.49 13.14 5.86
C SER A 87 -4.79 13.90 6.06
N GLY A 88 -5.27 13.95 7.30
CA GLY A 88 -6.38 14.83 7.67
C GLY A 88 -6.01 16.32 7.68
N GLU A 89 -4.72 16.67 7.55
CA GLU A 89 -4.22 18.05 7.67
C GLU A 89 -3.97 18.73 6.33
N THR A 90 -3.67 17.95 5.28
CA THR A 90 -3.24 18.48 3.99
C THR A 90 -4.05 17.86 2.85
N HIS A 91 -4.35 18.66 1.83
CA HIS A 91 -5.01 18.15 0.62
C HIS A 91 -4.04 17.38 -0.29
N ASP A 92 -2.75 17.71 -0.22
CA ASP A 92 -1.72 17.04 -1.01
C ASP A 92 -1.28 15.73 -0.36
N PRO A 93 -1.26 14.60 -1.10
CA PRO A 93 -0.79 13.34 -0.57
C PRO A 93 0.74 13.31 -0.46
N VAL A 94 1.24 12.69 0.60
CA VAL A 94 2.65 12.32 0.69
C VAL A 94 2.88 11.10 -0.21
N ARG A 95 3.80 11.24 -1.18
CA ARG A 95 4.20 10.16 -2.08
C ARG A 95 5.48 9.50 -1.58
N VAL A 96 5.45 8.18 -1.42
CA VAL A 96 6.61 7.42 -0.92
C VAL A 96 6.64 6.01 -1.50
N LEU A 97 7.81 5.53 -1.89
CA LEU A 97 7.96 4.14 -2.35
C LEU A 97 8.02 3.18 -1.16
N SER A 98 7.45 1.97 -1.30
CA SER A 98 7.53 0.89 -0.31
C SER A 98 8.97 0.68 0.18
N ARG A 99 9.91 0.62 -0.76
CA ARG A 99 11.34 0.48 -0.47
C ARG A 99 11.90 1.61 0.38
N THR A 100 11.47 2.86 0.15
CA THR A 100 11.94 3.99 0.95
C THR A 100 11.48 3.86 2.41
N LEU A 101 10.26 3.40 2.65
CA LEU A 101 9.75 3.11 4.00
C LEU A 101 10.54 1.97 4.66
N LEU A 102 10.76 0.88 3.93
CA LEU A 102 11.48 -0.28 4.43
C LEU A 102 12.97 0.00 4.69
N ASP A 103 13.64 0.77 3.82
CA ASP A 103 15.03 1.19 3.99
C ASP A 103 15.21 2.08 5.24
N GLN A 104 14.26 2.96 5.52
CA GLN A 104 14.28 3.80 6.74
C GLN A 104 14.20 2.93 8.00
N ARG A 105 13.34 1.90 8.02
CA ARG A 105 13.26 0.94 9.13
C ARG A 105 14.61 0.26 9.40
N TRP A 106 15.37 -0.10 8.36
CA TRP A 106 16.70 -0.70 8.53
C TRP A 106 17.72 0.26 9.15
N ARG A 107 17.73 1.53 8.72
CA ARG A 107 18.64 2.56 9.26
C ARG A 107 18.37 2.86 10.73
N TRP A 108 17.10 2.85 11.14
CA TRP A 108 16.71 3.09 12.53
C TRP A 108 17.14 1.95 13.45
N ARG A 109 16.91 0.68 13.05
CA ARG A 109 17.38 -0.48 13.81
C ARG A 109 18.90 -0.52 13.99
N GLN A 110 19.66 0.04 13.06
CA GLN A 110 21.12 0.14 13.16
C GLN A 110 21.57 1.27 14.10
N SER A 111 20.79 2.34 14.23
CA SER A 111 21.12 3.49 15.08
C SER A 111 20.74 3.30 16.56
N SER A 112 19.86 2.33 16.86
CA SER A 112 19.45 1.96 18.22
C SER A 112 20.34 0.90 18.89
N ARG A 113 21.51 0.60 18.33
CA ARG A 113 22.53 -0.30 18.90
C ARG A 113 23.78 0.48 19.24
#